data_AF-A0A2H0IVB2-F1
#
_entry.id   AF-A0A2H0IVB2-F1
#
_cell.length_a   1.000
_cell.length_b   1.000
_cell.length_c   1.000
_cell.angle_alpha   90.00
_cell.angle_beta   90.00
_cell.angle_gamma   90.00
#
_symmetry.space_group_name_H-M   'P 1'
#
loop_
_entity.id
_entity.type
_entity.pdbx_description
1 polymer ?
#
loop_
_entity_poly.entity_id
_entity_poly.type
_entity_poly.pdbx_seq_one_letter_code
_entity_poly.pdbx_strand_id
1 'polypeptide(L)'
;MASSRCRHVFGGRGGWPGDPGVGHGRGVWAQAAQTASRVSAVAQALRDARLLESLAAQTSALSALDARAKLLVTLAFILTVVSFDRYAVAALLPLTLFPLAMAALGHIPLRLIGRSVVLAAPFAAMVGAFNPLFDTQVVLRVAGVGISGGWLSFTSILLRFLLTVSAALLLVAGTGFTPLCEGLRRLGVPQVLTTQLLLLHRYGSVLAGEAARMSLARELRANGRALPLKEWGALLGHLLLRALQRAQRIHQAMLARGFDGQLPGSATLVWQRHDTLLVLICLLGFGLARWVDIPHGLGTLVLGVLR
;
A
#
# COMPACT_ATOMS: atom_id res chain seq x y z
N MET A 1 50.43 -10.94 8.50
CA MET A 1 51.41 -9.97 9.04
C MET A 1 51.00 -8.55 8.63
N ALA A 2 50.18 -7.86 9.44
CA ALA A 2 49.95 -6.41 9.43
C ALA A 2 48.84 -6.06 10.44
N SER A 3 49.09 -6.24 11.75
CA SER A 3 48.14 -5.79 12.80
C SER A 3 48.82 -5.26 14.07
N SER A 4 50.09 -4.83 13.98
CA SER A 4 50.91 -4.54 15.16
C SER A 4 51.59 -3.17 15.17
N ARG A 5 51.10 -2.16 14.44
CA ARG A 5 51.79 -0.85 14.40
C ARG A 5 50.88 0.39 14.42
N CYS A 6 49.92 0.44 15.35
CA CYS A 6 49.20 1.67 15.70
C CYS A 6 48.90 1.75 17.22
N ARG A 7 49.85 1.34 18.08
CA ARG A 7 49.66 1.36 19.54
C ARG A 7 50.67 2.22 20.30
N HIS A 8 51.30 3.20 19.64
CA HIS A 8 52.38 3.99 20.26
C HIS A 8 52.24 5.52 20.16
N VAL A 9 51.06 6.08 19.83
CA VAL A 9 50.87 7.55 19.75
C VAL A 9 50.08 8.14 20.92
N PHE A 10 49.54 7.33 21.85
CA PHE A 10 48.85 7.82 23.04
C PHE A 10 49.62 7.51 24.32
N GLY A 11 50.83 8.05 24.42
CA GLY A 11 51.63 8.13 25.64
C GLY A 11 51.73 9.59 26.09
N GLY A 12 50.60 10.19 26.47
CA GLY A 12 50.54 11.58 26.95
C GLY A 12 49.57 11.68 28.11
N ARG A 13 50.11 11.88 29.32
CA ARG A 13 49.35 12.17 30.54
C ARG A 13 48.67 13.53 30.39
N GLY A 14 47.45 13.53 29.88
CA GLY A 14 46.52 14.65 29.95
C GLY A 14 45.23 14.11 30.55
N GLY A 15 45.01 14.37 31.84
CA GLY A 15 43.74 14.04 32.49
C GLY A 15 42.62 14.73 31.74
N TRP A 16 41.65 13.94 31.27
CA TRP A 16 40.40 14.46 30.73
C TRP A 16 39.68 15.24 31.83
N PRO A 17 39.30 16.51 31.62
CA PRO A 17 38.50 17.23 32.60
C PRO A 17 37.08 16.66 32.54
N GLY A 18 36.73 15.88 33.57
CA GLY A 18 35.36 15.44 33.82
C GLY A 18 35.12 13.96 33.53
N ASP A 19 35.44 13.12 34.52
CA ASP A 19 34.73 11.84 34.70
C ASP A 19 33.23 12.13 34.76
N PRO A 20 32.39 11.58 33.86
CA PRO A 20 30.97 11.71 33.98
C PRO A 20 30.51 10.85 35.15
N GLY A 21 30.10 11.50 36.23
CA GLY A 21 29.40 10.86 37.34
C GLY A 21 28.32 9.90 36.82
N VAL A 22 28.34 8.69 37.38
CA VAL A 22 27.62 7.46 36.98
C VAL A 22 26.07 7.59 36.93
N GLY A 23 25.52 8.78 37.21
CA GLY A 23 24.08 9.08 37.16
C GLY A 23 23.58 9.81 35.91
N HIS A 24 24.40 10.60 35.21
CA HIS A 24 23.93 11.47 34.11
C HIS A 24 23.96 10.84 32.71
N GLY A 25 24.78 9.79 32.51
CA GLY A 25 24.92 9.15 31.19
C GLY A 25 23.72 8.30 30.77
N ARG A 26 23.04 7.63 31.71
CA ARG A 26 21.97 6.66 31.39
C ARG A 26 20.76 7.30 30.68
N GLY A 27 20.42 8.54 31.02
CA GLY A 27 19.33 9.28 30.38
C GLY A 27 19.65 9.67 28.93
N VAL A 28 20.90 10.06 28.65
CA VAL A 28 21.36 10.44 27.31
C VAL A 28 21.39 9.22 26.37
N TRP A 29 21.87 8.06 26.85
CA TRP A 29 21.87 6.83 26.05
C TRP A 29 20.46 6.28 25.81
N ALA A 30 19.56 6.37 26.81
CA ALA A 30 18.16 6.00 26.64
C ALA A 30 17.44 6.94 25.65
N GLN A 31 17.69 8.24 25.72
CA GLN A 31 17.14 9.24 24.78
C GLN A 31 17.70 9.07 23.36
N ALA A 32 18.99 8.75 23.21
CA ALA A 32 19.60 8.43 21.94
C ALA A 32 18.98 7.14 21.32
N ALA A 33 18.71 6.13 22.15
CA ALA A 33 18.00 4.93 21.71
C ALA A 33 16.53 5.21 21.33
N GLN A 34 15.85 6.12 22.04
CA GLN A 34 14.47 6.50 21.77
C GLN A 34 14.32 7.35 20.50
N THR A 35 15.25 8.27 20.25
CA THR A 35 15.31 9.05 19.01
C THR A 35 15.72 8.17 17.83
N ALA A 36 16.69 7.27 18.00
CA ALA A 36 17.05 6.28 16.99
C ALA A 36 15.87 5.37 16.60
N SER A 37 15.01 4.97 17.55
CA SER A 37 13.83 4.12 17.27
C SER A 37 12.65 4.86 16.61
N ARG A 38 12.48 6.16 16.86
CA ARG A 38 11.43 6.96 16.19
C ARG A 38 11.83 7.41 14.79
N VAL A 39 13.09 7.81 14.63
CA VAL A 39 13.69 8.12 13.32
C VAL A 39 13.74 6.86 12.46
N SER A 40 14.01 5.69 13.05
CA SER A 40 13.94 4.43 12.32
C SER A 40 12.52 4.13 11.84
N ALA A 41 11.46 4.43 12.59
CA ALA A 41 10.08 4.18 12.17
C ALA A 41 9.64 5.00 10.92
N VAL A 42 9.91 6.31 10.90
CA VAL A 42 9.59 7.16 9.72
C VAL A 42 10.48 6.80 8.54
N ALA A 43 11.77 6.56 8.79
CA ALA A 43 12.70 6.09 7.75
C ALA A 43 12.37 4.67 7.27
N GLN A 44 11.81 3.81 8.12
CA GLN A 44 11.33 2.47 7.77
C GLN A 44 10.06 2.57 6.93
N ALA A 45 9.08 3.39 7.29
CA ALA A 45 7.88 3.58 6.48
C ALA A 45 8.21 4.11 5.06
N LEU A 46 9.15 5.06 4.95
CA LEU A 46 9.63 5.56 3.67
C LEU A 46 10.46 4.52 2.90
N ARG A 47 11.22 3.68 3.61
CA ARG A 47 11.94 2.55 2.99
C ARG A 47 10.97 1.49 2.52
N ASP A 48 9.96 1.14 3.31
CA ASP A 48 8.94 0.14 2.97
C ASP A 48 8.13 0.60 1.74
N ALA A 49 7.75 1.87 1.67
CA ALA A 49 7.11 2.44 0.48
C ALA A 49 8.03 2.37 -0.75
N ARG A 50 9.33 2.69 -0.60
CA ARG A 50 10.32 2.56 -1.68
C ARG A 50 10.66 1.11 -2.03
N LEU A 51 10.57 0.21 -1.05
CA LEU A 51 10.80 -1.23 -1.23
C LEU A 51 9.67 -1.83 -2.04
N LEU A 52 8.42 -1.45 -1.77
CA LEU A 52 7.26 -1.81 -2.58
C LEU A 52 7.43 -1.33 -4.03
N GLU A 53 7.86 -0.08 -4.23
CA GLU A 53 8.13 0.45 -5.57
C GLU A 53 9.33 -0.27 -6.23
N SER A 54 10.36 -0.64 -5.46
CA SER A 54 11.51 -1.39 -5.97
C SER A 54 11.17 -2.83 -6.34
N LEU A 55 10.21 -3.45 -5.65
CA LEU A 55 9.67 -4.76 -5.99
C LEU A 55 8.82 -4.66 -7.27
N ALA A 56 8.05 -3.58 -7.44
CA ALA A 56 7.33 -3.29 -8.67
C ALA A 56 8.27 -3.04 -9.86
N ALA A 57 9.46 -2.50 -9.61
CA ALA A 57 10.49 -2.27 -10.60
C ALA A 57 11.29 -3.55 -10.97
N GLN A 58 11.10 -4.66 -10.26
CA GLN A 58 11.70 -5.94 -10.66
C GLN A 58 10.98 -6.47 -11.91
N THR A 59 11.77 -6.90 -12.89
CA THR A 59 11.28 -7.50 -14.13
C THR A 59 10.60 -8.82 -13.82
N SER A 60 9.27 -8.83 -13.84
CA SER A 60 8.41 -10.00 -13.66
C SER A 60 7.52 -10.15 -14.90
N ALA A 61 6.98 -11.34 -15.13
CA ALA A 61 6.03 -11.56 -16.23
C ALA A 61 4.83 -10.62 -16.12
N LEU A 62 4.44 -10.27 -14.88
CA LEU A 62 3.42 -9.27 -14.65
C LEU A 62 3.87 -7.89 -15.10
N SER A 63 5.09 -7.42 -14.79
CA SER A 63 5.53 -6.07 -15.19
C SER A 63 5.70 -5.89 -16.71
N ALA A 64 5.86 -6.98 -17.47
CA ALA A 64 5.87 -6.96 -18.94
C ALA A 64 4.50 -6.67 -19.58
N LEU A 65 3.40 -6.95 -18.87
CA LEU A 65 2.04 -6.67 -19.34
C LEU A 65 1.72 -5.18 -19.26
N ASP A 66 0.93 -4.70 -20.22
CA ASP A 66 0.56 -3.30 -20.33
C ASP A 66 -0.29 -2.86 -19.13
N ALA A 67 0.03 -1.70 -18.56
CA ALA A 67 -0.65 -1.18 -17.35
C ALA A 67 -2.17 -0.99 -17.55
N ARG A 68 -2.59 -0.67 -18.78
CA ARG A 68 -4.01 -0.49 -19.14
C ARG A 68 -4.81 -1.78 -19.04
N ALA A 69 -4.24 -2.89 -19.50
CA ALA A 69 -4.90 -4.20 -19.41
C ALA A 69 -5.10 -4.62 -17.96
N LYS A 70 -4.06 -4.46 -17.12
CA LYS A 70 -4.15 -4.73 -15.68
C LYS A 70 -5.20 -3.86 -15.00
N LEU A 71 -5.22 -2.56 -15.30
CA LEU A 71 -6.22 -1.62 -14.78
C LEU A 71 -7.65 -2.06 -15.13
N LEU A 72 -7.90 -2.39 -16.40
CA LEU A 72 -9.22 -2.84 -16.86
C LEU A 72 -9.63 -4.16 -16.19
N VAL A 73 -8.72 -5.13 -16.09
CA VAL A 73 -9.00 -6.43 -15.46
C VAL A 73 -9.24 -6.28 -13.97
N THR A 74 -8.43 -5.51 -13.25
CA THR A 74 -8.63 -5.25 -11.82
C THR A 74 -9.93 -4.49 -11.56
N LEU A 75 -10.28 -3.52 -12.40
CA LEU A 75 -11.55 -2.80 -12.31
C LEU A 75 -12.75 -3.75 -12.54
N ALA A 76 -12.69 -4.55 -13.61
CA ALA A 76 -13.73 -5.54 -13.90
C ALA A 76 -13.88 -6.57 -12.77
N PHE A 77 -12.76 -7.00 -12.18
CA PHE A 77 -12.76 -7.89 -11.02
C PHE A 77 -13.47 -7.26 -9.82
N ILE A 78 -13.12 -6.02 -9.46
CA ILE A 78 -13.74 -5.30 -8.33
C ILE A 78 -15.24 -5.13 -8.56
N LEU A 79 -15.65 -4.72 -9.77
CA LEU A 79 -17.07 -4.59 -10.13
C LEU A 79 -17.80 -5.93 -10.02
N THR A 80 -17.17 -7.00 -10.47
CA THR A 80 -17.72 -8.36 -10.37
C THR A 80 -17.92 -8.76 -8.91
N VAL A 81 -16.91 -8.58 -8.06
CA VAL A 81 -16.97 -8.89 -6.61
C VAL A 81 -18.05 -8.08 -5.90
N VAL A 82 -18.20 -6.79 -6.21
CA VAL A 82 -19.19 -5.90 -5.60
C VAL A 82 -20.61 -6.21 -6.09
N SER A 83 -20.77 -6.73 -7.30
CA SER A 83 -22.08 -7.05 -7.90
C SER A 83 -22.70 -8.35 -7.37
N PHE A 84 -22.00 -9.14 -6.54
CA PHE A 84 -22.57 -10.33 -5.89
C PHE A 84 -23.51 -9.97 -4.73
N ASP A 85 -24.51 -10.81 -4.49
CA ASP A 85 -25.43 -10.65 -3.36
C ASP A 85 -24.74 -10.93 -2.00
N ARG A 86 -25.23 -10.30 -0.93
CA ARG A 86 -24.66 -10.32 0.43
C ARG A 86 -24.58 -11.71 1.06
N TYR A 87 -25.34 -12.69 0.57
CA TYR A 87 -25.38 -14.06 1.12
C TYR A 87 -24.61 -15.11 0.29
N ALA A 88 -24.15 -14.78 -0.91
CA ALA A 88 -23.52 -15.73 -1.83
C ALA A 88 -22.01 -15.95 -1.54
N VAL A 89 -21.67 -16.40 -0.33
CA VAL A 89 -20.26 -16.61 0.08
C VAL A 89 -19.55 -17.66 -0.79
N ALA A 90 -20.26 -18.72 -1.19
CA ALA A 90 -19.70 -19.76 -2.05
C ALA A 90 -19.34 -19.25 -3.46
N ALA A 91 -20.07 -18.24 -3.97
CA ALA A 91 -19.78 -17.65 -5.27
C ALA A 91 -18.51 -16.77 -5.26
N LEU A 92 -18.03 -16.37 -4.08
CA LEU A 92 -16.79 -15.61 -3.93
C LEU A 92 -15.53 -16.50 -3.94
N LEU A 93 -15.66 -17.82 -3.72
CA LEU A 93 -14.52 -18.75 -3.69
C LEU A 93 -13.77 -18.82 -5.03
N PRO A 94 -14.43 -18.99 -6.20
CA PRO A 94 -13.71 -19.00 -7.49
C PRO A 94 -12.95 -17.70 -7.77
N LEU A 95 -13.45 -16.56 -7.28
CA LEU A 95 -12.81 -15.25 -7.46
C LEU A 95 -11.49 -15.12 -6.70
N THR A 96 -11.21 -15.99 -5.72
CA THR A 96 -9.90 -16.04 -5.04
C THR A 96 -8.76 -16.48 -5.97
N LEU A 97 -9.07 -17.21 -7.05
CA LEU A 97 -8.08 -17.67 -8.03
C LEU A 97 -7.42 -16.51 -8.77
N PHE A 98 -8.16 -15.42 -9.00
CA PHE A 98 -7.64 -14.25 -9.72
C PHE A 98 -6.47 -13.55 -8.99
N PRO A 99 -6.62 -13.07 -7.74
CA PRO A 99 -5.50 -12.46 -7.02
C PRO A 99 -4.38 -13.48 -6.77
N LEU A 100 -4.67 -14.77 -6.62
CA LEU A 100 -3.64 -15.80 -6.50
C LEU A 100 -2.83 -15.96 -7.79
N ALA A 101 -3.49 -16.00 -8.95
CA ALA A 101 -2.83 -16.05 -10.25
C ALA A 101 -1.98 -14.81 -10.49
N MET A 102 -2.51 -13.62 -10.24
CA MET A 102 -1.75 -12.36 -10.34
C MET A 102 -0.56 -12.32 -9.38
N ALA A 103 -0.70 -12.83 -8.15
CA ALA A 103 0.42 -12.95 -7.22
C ALA A 103 1.51 -13.90 -7.75
N ALA A 104 1.12 -15.04 -8.31
CA ALA A 104 2.03 -16.02 -8.88
C ALA A 104 2.78 -15.48 -10.12
N LEU A 105 2.05 -14.86 -11.05
CA LEU A 105 2.62 -14.23 -12.27
C LEU A 105 3.54 -13.05 -11.95
N GLY A 106 3.29 -12.32 -10.86
CA GLY A 106 4.13 -11.22 -10.38
C GLY A 106 5.30 -11.65 -9.51
N HIS A 107 5.38 -12.94 -9.14
CA HIS A 107 6.29 -13.44 -8.09
C HIS A 107 6.23 -12.59 -6.80
N ILE A 108 5.06 -12.03 -6.49
CA ILE A 108 4.88 -11.14 -5.35
C ILE A 108 4.72 -12.00 -4.11
N PRO A 109 5.55 -11.82 -3.06
CA PRO A 109 5.44 -12.62 -1.85
C PRO A 109 4.10 -12.38 -1.17
N LEU A 110 3.26 -13.42 -1.07
CA LEU A 110 1.93 -13.34 -0.44
C LEU A 110 1.98 -12.78 0.99
N ARG A 111 3.12 -12.96 1.68
CA ARG A 111 3.36 -12.40 3.03
C ARG A 111 3.22 -10.87 3.07
N LEU A 112 3.63 -10.19 2.00
CA LEU A 112 3.57 -8.73 1.92
C LEU A 112 2.11 -8.27 1.78
N ILE A 113 1.34 -8.93 0.92
CA ILE A 113 -0.08 -8.65 0.72
C ILE A 113 -0.85 -8.96 2.00
N GLY A 114 -0.59 -10.13 2.61
CA GLY A 114 -1.22 -10.53 3.87
C GLY A 114 -0.98 -9.53 4.99
N ARG A 115 0.23 -8.98 5.12
CA ARG A 115 0.52 -7.96 6.15
C ARG A 115 -0.28 -6.67 5.91
N SER A 116 -0.36 -6.19 4.68
CA SER A 116 -1.13 -5.00 4.32
C SER A 116 -2.64 -5.20 4.52
N VAL A 117 -3.15 -6.39 4.16
CA VAL A 117 -4.54 -6.77 4.41
C VAL A 117 -4.82 -6.80 5.90
N VAL A 118 -3.96 -7.42 6.72
CA VAL A 118 -4.14 -7.49 8.18
C VAL A 118 -4.12 -6.09 8.81
N LEU A 119 -3.29 -5.18 8.32
CA LEU A 119 -3.28 -3.79 8.77
C LEU A 119 -4.59 -3.05 8.47
N ALA A 120 -5.24 -3.35 7.36
CA ALA A 120 -6.50 -2.72 6.96
C ALA A 120 -7.75 -3.51 7.42
N ALA A 121 -7.60 -4.78 7.81
CA ALA A 121 -8.65 -5.65 8.34
C ALA A 121 -9.43 -5.09 9.53
N PRO A 122 -8.85 -4.39 10.53
CA PRO A 122 -9.65 -3.85 11.64
C PRO A 122 -10.71 -2.85 11.18
N PHE A 123 -10.47 -2.09 10.10
CA PHE A 123 -11.46 -1.18 9.54
C PHE A 123 -12.63 -1.97 8.93
N ALA A 124 -12.34 -3.00 8.13
CA ALA A 124 -13.36 -3.87 7.55
C ALA A 124 -14.13 -4.66 8.60
N ALA A 125 -13.44 -5.16 9.63
CA ALA A 125 -14.04 -5.86 10.75
C ALA A 125 -14.97 -4.96 11.56
N MET A 126 -14.58 -3.70 11.78
CA MET A 126 -15.43 -2.71 12.46
C MET A 126 -16.70 -2.44 11.65
N VAL A 127 -16.59 -2.18 10.34
CA VAL A 127 -17.76 -1.98 9.45
C VAL A 127 -18.63 -3.23 9.39
N GLY A 128 -18.01 -4.41 9.29
CA GLY A 128 -18.71 -5.68 9.26
C GLY A 128 -19.40 -6.02 10.58
N ALA A 129 -18.81 -5.69 11.73
CA ALA A 129 -19.33 -6.02 13.05
C ALA A 129 -20.67 -5.31 13.35
N PHE A 130 -20.95 -4.19 12.70
CA PHE A 130 -22.26 -3.56 12.76
C PHE A 130 -23.35 -4.38 12.06
N ASN A 131 -23.01 -5.19 11.06
CA ASN A 131 -23.99 -5.88 10.23
C ASN A 131 -24.79 -6.98 10.98
N PRO A 132 -24.17 -7.84 11.82
CA PRO A 132 -24.93 -8.74 12.70
C PRO A 132 -25.84 -8.05 13.73
N LEU A 133 -25.59 -6.78 14.06
CA LEU A 133 -26.43 -6.01 14.99
C LEU A 133 -27.70 -5.47 14.32
N PHE A 134 -27.71 -5.30 13.00
CA PHE A 134 -28.86 -4.78 12.24
C PHE A 134 -29.73 -5.86 11.61
N ASP A 135 -29.19 -7.04 11.29
CA ASP A 135 -29.93 -8.11 10.60
C ASP A 135 -29.83 -9.45 11.34
N THR A 136 -30.83 -9.73 12.19
CA THR A 136 -30.93 -10.95 13.02
C THR A 136 -31.70 -12.09 12.35
N GLN A 137 -32.09 -11.95 11.08
CA GLN A 137 -32.84 -12.99 10.40
C GLN A 137 -31.99 -14.25 10.21
N VAL A 138 -32.50 -15.39 10.68
CA VAL A 138 -31.84 -16.70 10.56
C VAL A 138 -32.08 -17.22 9.15
N VAL A 139 -31.04 -17.21 8.31
CA VAL A 139 -31.14 -17.60 6.89
C VAL A 139 -30.76 -19.07 6.68
N LEU A 140 -29.97 -19.69 7.57
CA LEU A 140 -29.49 -21.08 7.41
C LEU A 140 -29.50 -21.84 8.75
N ARG A 141 -30.11 -23.03 8.77
CA ARG A 141 -29.94 -24.03 9.85
C ARG A 141 -29.01 -25.12 9.33
N VAL A 142 -27.81 -25.21 9.92
CA VAL A 142 -26.88 -26.33 9.67
C VAL A 142 -26.74 -27.09 10.98
N ALA A 143 -27.05 -28.40 10.95
CA ALA A 143 -26.88 -29.31 12.09
C ALA A 143 -27.49 -28.83 13.44
N GLY A 144 -28.69 -28.25 13.42
CA GLY A 144 -29.40 -27.81 14.63
C GLY A 144 -28.92 -26.46 15.20
N VAL A 145 -27.86 -25.85 14.66
CA VAL A 145 -27.40 -24.50 15.01
C VAL A 145 -27.86 -23.53 13.92
N GLY A 146 -28.68 -22.55 14.30
CA GLY A 146 -29.12 -21.49 13.40
C GLY A 146 -27.98 -20.50 13.18
N ILE A 147 -27.41 -20.47 11.98
CA ILE A 147 -26.47 -19.43 11.58
C ILE A 147 -27.31 -18.20 11.24
N SER A 148 -27.25 -17.19 12.10
CA SER A 148 -27.87 -15.89 11.82
C SER A 148 -27.27 -15.31 10.53
N GLY A 149 -28.13 -14.77 9.66
CA GLY A 149 -27.72 -14.14 8.40
C GLY A 149 -26.68 -13.03 8.60
N GLY A 150 -26.65 -12.43 9.79
CA GLY A 150 -25.62 -11.49 10.23
C GLY A 150 -24.19 -12.03 10.14
N TRP A 151 -23.94 -13.29 10.55
CA TRP A 151 -22.60 -13.89 10.49
C TRP A 151 -22.17 -14.22 9.06
N LEU A 152 -23.11 -14.66 8.22
CA LEU A 152 -22.86 -14.93 6.81
C LEU A 152 -22.53 -13.64 6.06
N SER A 153 -23.26 -12.56 6.37
CA SER A 153 -23.02 -11.23 5.80
C SER A 153 -21.72 -10.60 6.33
N PHE A 154 -21.35 -10.84 7.58
CA PHE A 154 -20.04 -10.45 8.11
C PHE A 154 -18.90 -11.13 7.34
N THR A 155 -19.01 -12.44 7.11
CA THR A 155 -17.98 -13.19 6.36
C THR A 155 -17.91 -12.75 4.90
N SER A 156 -19.05 -12.46 4.26
CA SER A 156 -19.06 -11.95 2.88
C SER A 156 -18.41 -10.57 2.77
N ILE A 157 -18.62 -9.67 3.73
CA ILE A 157 -17.94 -8.37 3.79
C ILE A 157 -16.43 -8.56 3.93
N LEU A 158 -15.99 -9.41 4.87
CA LEU A 158 -14.56 -9.63 5.10
C LEU A 158 -13.88 -10.27 3.88
N LEU A 159 -14.57 -11.20 3.21
CA LEU A 159 -14.05 -11.86 2.01
C LEU A 159 -13.99 -10.89 0.82
N ARG A 160 -15.01 -10.05 0.60
CA ARG A 160 -14.97 -8.99 -0.43
C ARG A 160 -13.86 -8.00 -0.16
N PHE A 161 -13.69 -7.61 1.09
CA PHE A 161 -12.58 -6.75 1.50
C PHE A 161 -11.23 -7.41 1.18
N LEU A 162 -11.04 -8.68 1.57
CA LEU A 162 -9.83 -9.43 1.27
C LEU A 162 -9.54 -9.48 -0.24
N LEU A 163 -10.55 -9.81 -1.06
CA LEU A 163 -10.43 -9.92 -2.51
C LEU A 163 -10.12 -8.57 -3.18
N THR A 164 -10.88 -7.53 -2.84
CA THR A 164 -10.73 -6.20 -3.46
C THR A 164 -9.41 -5.55 -3.07
N VAL A 165 -9.04 -5.61 -1.79
CA VAL A 165 -7.78 -5.04 -1.30
C VAL A 165 -6.58 -5.80 -1.84
N SER A 166 -6.62 -7.14 -1.86
CA SER A 166 -5.52 -7.93 -2.43
C SER A 166 -5.35 -7.64 -3.92
N ALA A 167 -6.43 -7.57 -4.70
CA ALA A 167 -6.36 -7.24 -6.13
C ALA A 167 -5.81 -5.82 -6.38
N ALA A 168 -6.26 -4.83 -5.60
CA ALA A 168 -5.74 -3.46 -5.70
C ALA A 168 -4.25 -3.37 -5.32
N LEU A 169 -3.83 -4.05 -4.25
CA LEU A 169 -2.44 -4.10 -3.83
C LEU A 169 -1.56 -4.79 -4.88
N LEU A 170 -2.03 -5.88 -5.49
CA LEU A 170 -1.34 -6.59 -6.56
C LEU A 170 -1.17 -5.72 -7.82
N LEU A 171 -2.20 -4.96 -8.19
CA LEU A 171 -2.13 -4.01 -9.29
C LEU A 171 -1.04 -2.97 -9.05
N VAL A 172 -1.03 -2.34 -7.88
CA VAL A 172 -0.05 -1.30 -7.53
C VAL A 172 1.36 -1.90 -7.45
N ALA A 173 1.50 -3.04 -6.77
CA ALA A 173 2.79 -3.71 -6.58
C ALA A 173 3.36 -4.34 -7.86
N GLY A 174 2.54 -4.73 -8.83
CA GLY A 174 2.99 -5.36 -10.07
C GLY A 174 3.06 -4.44 -11.29
N THR A 175 2.64 -3.18 -11.13
CA THR A 175 2.65 -2.18 -12.23
C THR A 175 3.61 -1.05 -11.91
N GLY A 176 3.68 -0.59 -10.66
CA GLY A 176 4.45 0.61 -10.28
C GLY A 176 3.70 1.90 -10.61
N PHE A 177 4.08 2.99 -9.95
CA PHE A 177 3.27 4.23 -9.94
C PHE A 177 3.26 4.96 -11.28
N THR A 178 4.41 5.01 -11.96
CA THR A 178 4.58 5.74 -13.22
C THR A 178 3.75 5.15 -14.38
N PRO A 179 3.88 3.85 -14.72
CA PRO A 179 3.05 3.25 -15.78
C PRO A 179 1.57 3.16 -15.39
N LEU A 180 1.23 3.10 -14.09
CA LEU A 180 -0.16 3.21 -13.63
C LEU A 180 -0.77 4.57 -14.00
N CYS A 181 -0.07 5.67 -13.74
CA CYS A 181 -0.52 7.02 -14.11
C CYS A 181 -0.64 7.18 -15.64
N GLU A 182 0.30 6.63 -16.39
CA GLU A 182 0.23 6.65 -17.86
C GLU A 182 -0.93 5.80 -18.38
N GLY A 183 -1.21 4.67 -17.75
CA GLY A 183 -2.38 3.84 -18.03
C GLY A 183 -3.68 4.60 -17.81
N LEU A 184 -3.81 5.29 -16.68
CA LEU A 184 -4.95 6.16 -16.37
C LEU A 184 -5.11 7.28 -17.41
N ARG A 185 -4.01 7.94 -17.80
CA ARG A 185 -4.01 9.00 -18.83
C ARG A 185 -4.61 8.50 -20.13
N ARG A 186 -4.24 7.30 -20.56
CA ARG A 186 -4.74 6.70 -21.81
C ARG A 186 -6.13 6.10 -21.72
N LEU A 187 -6.65 5.85 -20.51
CA LEU A 187 -8.03 5.46 -20.27
C LEU A 187 -9.00 6.65 -20.23
N GLY A 188 -8.52 7.89 -20.45
CA GLY A 188 -9.35 9.09 -20.54
C GLY A 188 -9.36 9.96 -19.28
N VAL A 189 -8.52 9.65 -18.28
CA VAL A 189 -8.37 10.54 -17.12
C VAL A 189 -7.71 11.86 -17.55
N PRO A 190 -8.24 13.03 -17.14
CA PRO A 190 -7.67 14.32 -17.50
C PRO A 190 -6.18 14.43 -17.16
N GLN A 191 -5.40 14.95 -18.11
CA GLN A 191 -3.94 15.04 -18.01
C GLN A 191 -3.46 15.85 -16.80
N VAL A 192 -4.26 16.82 -16.35
CA VAL A 192 -4.00 17.61 -15.15
C VAL A 192 -3.91 16.70 -13.94
N LEU A 193 -4.87 15.78 -13.76
CA LEU A 193 -4.88 14.87 -12.61
C LEU A 193 -3.67 13.93 -12.64
N THR A 194 -3.39 13.30 -13.78
CA THR A 194 -2.24 12.38 -13.89
C THR A 194 -0.91 13.10 -13.66
N THR A 195 -0.80 14.34 -14.14
CA THR A 195 0.37 15.20 -13.89
C THR A 195 0.52 15.52 -12.40
N GLN A 196 -0.57 15.91 -11.73
CA GLN A 196 -0.54 16.18 -10.28
C GLN A 196 -0.15 14.92 -9.49
N LEU A 197 -0.69 13.75 -9.83
CA LEU A 197 -0.31 12.48 -9.18
C LEU A 197 1.19 12.17 -9.35
N LEU A 198 1.74 12.34 -10.56
CA LEU A 198 3.17 12.11 -10.84
C LEU A 198 4.07 13.07 -10.04
N LEU A 199 3.71 14.35 -9.97
CA LEU A 199 4.44 15.34 -9.20
C LEU A 199 4.35 15.05 -7.69
N LEU A 200 3.17 14.66 -7.20
CA LEU A 200 2.97 14.28 -5.81
C LEU A 200 3.85 13.09 -5.42
N HIS A 201 3.90 12.06 -6.26
CA HIS A 201 4.77 10.90 -6.01
C HIS A 201 6.26 11.27 -6.05
N ARG A 202 6.69 11.99 -7.10
CA ARG A 202 8.09 12.39 -7.28
C ARG A 202 8.59 13.25 -6.13
N TYR A 203 7.82 14.28 -5.75
CA TYR A 203 8.23 15.26 -4.74
C TYR A 203 7.80 14.90 -3.31
N GLY A 204 6.81 14.03 -3.13
CA GLY A 204 6.41 13.52 -1.82
C GLY A 204 7.55 12.81 -1.12
N SER A 205 8.32 11.99 -1.84
CA SER A 205 9.50 11.32 -1.29
C SER A 205 10.62 12.30 -0.89
N VAL A 206 10.76 13.41 -1.61
CA VAL A 206 11.75 14.47 -1.31
C VAL A 206 11.32 15.26 -0.08
N LEU A 207 10.04 15.63 -0.01
CA LEU A 207 9.47 16.38 1.10
C LEU A 207 9.46 15.54 2.38
N ALA A 208 9.20 14.24 2.28
CA ALA A 208 9.31 13.32 3.42
C ALA A 208 10.76 13.23 3.95
N GLY A 209 11.76 13.26 3.06
CA GLY A 209 13.16 13.33 3.47
C GLY A 209 13.54 14.67 4.13
N GLU A 210 12.88 15.77 3.77
CA GLU A 210 13.02 17.05 4.48
C GLU A 210 12.34 17.03 5.85
N ALA A 211 11.13 16.48 5.93
CA ALA A 211 10.40 16.29 7.18
C ALA A 211 11.21 15.44 8.17
N ALA A 212 11.80 14.32 7.73
CA ALA A 212 12.64 13.46 8.55
C ALA A 212 13.92 14.16 9.05
N ARG A 213 14.54 15.02 8.22
CA ARG A 213 15.70 15.82 8.64
C ARG A 213 15.32 16.90 9.65
N MET A 214 14.16 17.54 9.46
CA MET A 214 13.64 18.54 10.38
C MET A 214 13.25 17.93 11.74
N SER A 215 12.62 16.75 11.74
CA SER A 215 12.30 16.04 12.98
C SER A 215 13.55 15.63 13.74
N LEU A 216 14.56 15.08 13.05
CA LEU A 216 15.85 14.71 13.66
C LEU A 216 16.57 15.93 14.27
N ALA A 217 16.71 17.01 13.51
CA ALA A 217 17.39 18.22 14.01
C ALA A 217 16.71 18.82 15.23
N ARG A 218 15.39 18.65 15.34
CA ARG A 218 14.64 19.06 16.51
C ARG A 218 14.85 18.11 17.69
N GLU A 219 14.78 16.81 17.48
CA GLU A 219 15.00 15.81 18.53
C GLU A 219 16.36 16.00 19.22
N LEU A 220 17.39 16.35 18.43
CA LEU A 220 18.72 16.68 18.94
C LEU A 220 18.75 17.97 19.78
N ARG A 221 17.91 18.97 19.48
CA ARG A 221 17.82 20.23 20.26
C ARG A 221 16.95 20.09 21.50
N ALA A 222 15.94 19.22 21.45
CA ALA A 222 14.97 19.04 22.51
C ALA A 222 15.38 17.95 23.52
N ASN A 223 16.59 17.38 23.40
CA ASN A 223 17.09 16.26 24.22
C ASN A 223 16.04 15.15 24.40
N GLY A 224 15.40 14.73 23.31
CA GLY A 224 14.41 13.65 23.33
C GLY A 224 13.05 13.96 23.98
N ARG A 225 12.76 15.22 24.33
CA ARG A 225 11.42 15.61 24.83
C ARG A 225 10.34 15.39 23.75
N ALA A 226 9.20 14.83 24.17
CA ALA A 226 8.05 14.60 23.29
C ALA A 226 7.54 15.93 22.69
N LEU A 227 7.03 15.87 21.45
CA LEU A 227 6.47 17.04 20.79
C LEU A 227 5.20 17.52 21.52
N PRO A 228 5.17 18.74 22.06
CA PRO A 228 3.89 19.33 22.42
C PRO A 228 3.11 19.66 21.14
N LEU A 229 1.78 19.50 21.19
CA LEU A 229 0.89 19.75 20.05
C LEU A 229 1.11 21.11 19.39
N LYS A 230 1.44 22.12 20.20
CA LYS A 230 1.70 23.50 19.76
C LYS A 230 2.87 23.63 18.78
N GLU A 231 3.91 22.81 18.93
CA GLU A 231 5.11 22.93 18.11
C GLU A 231 5.03 22.13 16.80
N TRP A 232 4.06 21.21 16.66
CA TRP A 232 3.76 20.57 15.38
C TRP A 232 3.39 21.60 14.32
N GLY A 233 2.62 22.63 14.68
CA GLY A 233 2.22 23.70 13.78
C GLY A 233 3.42 24.47 13.20
N ALA A 234 4.43 24.77 14.02
CA ALA A 234 5.64 25.45 13.56
C ALA A 234 6.47 24.59 12.58
N LEU A 235 6.60 23.29 12.85
CA LEU A 235 7.28 22.36 11.95
C LEU A 235 6.54 22.20 10.62
N LEU A 236 5.22 22.01 10.68
CA LEU A 236 4.36 21.90 9.50
C LEU A 236 4.36 23.18 8.67
N GLY A 237 4.28 24.35 9.32
CA GLY A 237 4.35 25.65 8.65
C GLY A 237 5.68 25.85 7.93
N HIS A 238 6.80 25.49 8.56
CA HIS A 238 8.12 25.58 7.92
C HIS A 238 8.26 24.59 6.75
N LEU A 239 7.71 23.38 6.88
CA LEU A 239 7.67 22.40 5.80
C LEU A 239 6.81 22.89 4.63
N LEU A 240 5.66 23.50 4.91
CA LEU A 240 4.76 24.07 3.91
C LEU A 240 5.43 25.22 3.15
N LEU A 241 6.08 26.16 3.85
CA LEU A 241 6.81 27.26 3.21
C LEU A 241 7.92 26.73 2.29
N ARG A 242 8.67 25.71 2.73
CA ARG A 242 9.68 25.05 1.89
C ARG A 242 9.07 24.35 0.67
N ALA A 243 7.94 23.67 0.85
CA ALA A 243 7.22 23.02 -0.24
C ALA A 243 6.75 24.05 -1.29
N LEU A 244 6.17 25.18 -0.86
CA LEU A 244 5.72 26.26 -1.74
C LEU A 244 6.89 26.91 -2.50
N GLN A 245 7.97 27.26 -1.80
CA GLN A 245 9.18 27.80 -2.43
C GLN A 245 9.82 26.82 -3.43
N ARG A 246 9.73 25.51 -3.17
CA ARG A 246 10.17 24.50 -4.12
C ARG A 246 9.21 24.39 -5.30
N ALA A 247 7.90 24.39 -5.08
CA ALA A 247 6.90 24.31 -6.14
C ALA A 247 7.05 25.47 -7.13
N GLN A 248 7.24 26.70 -6.65
CA GLN A 248 7.51 27.88 -7.48
C GLN A 248 8.77 27.71 -8.33
N ARG A 249 9.88 27.28 -7.72
CA ARG A 249 11.15 27.04 -8.45
C ARG A 249 11.02 25.94 -9.50
N ILE A 250 10.30 24.86 -9.20
CA ILE A 250 10.06 23.78 -10.16
C ILE A 250 9.19 24.30 -11.30
N HIS A 251 8.12 25.03 -11.00
CA HIS A 251 7.23 25.57 -12.02
C HIS A 251 7.96 26.54 -12.97
N GLN A 252 8.77 27.44 -12.43
CA GLN A 252 9.62 28.32 -13.25
C GLN A 252 10.60 27.53 -14.13
N ALA A 253 11.23 26.49 -13.58
CA ALA A 253 12.12 25.61 -14.35
C ALA A 253 11.38 24.80 -15.43
N MET A 254 10.12 24.43 -15.20
CA MET A 254 9.27 23.78 -16.19
C MET A 254 8.93 24.74 -17.32
N LEU A 255 8.50 25.97 -17.00
CA LEU A 255 8.22 27.01 -18.00
C LEU A 255 9.45 27.33 -18.86
N ALA A 256 10.63 27.45 -18.25
CA ALA A 256 11.89 27.69 -18.97
C ALA A 256 12.27 26.57 -19.95
N ARG A 257 11.74 25.35 -19.76
CA ARG A 257 11.94 24.20 -20.66
C ARG A 257 10.81 24.03 -21.68
N GLY A 258 9.89 24.99 -21.78
CA GLY A 258 8.77 24.94 -22.72
C GLY A 258 7.61 24.05 -22.24
N PHE A 259 7.33 24.02 -20.94
CA PHE A 259 6.21 23.25 -20.41
C PHE A 259 4.87 23.76 -20.95
N ASP A 260 4.16 22.87 -21.65
CA ASP A 260 2.87 23.10 -22.33
C ASP A 260 1.68 22.57 -21.51
N GLY A 261 1.89 22.26 -20.22
CA GLY A 261 0.90 21.60 -19.38
C GLY A 261 1.07 20.07 -19.32
N GLN A 262 1.95 19.49 -20.11
CA GLN A 262 2.16 18.05 -20.19
C GLN A 262 3.55 17.66 -19.68
N LEU A 263 3.62 16.68 -18.78
CA LEU A 263 4.90 16.02 -18.53
C LEU A 263 5.13 14.94 -19.60
N PRO A 264 6.36 14.85 -20.15
CA PRO A 264 6.73 13.74 -21.02
C PRO A 264 6.44 12.41 -20.31
N GLY A 265 5.65 11.55 -20.97
CA GLY A 265 5.35 10.21 -20.46
C GLY A 265 6.64 9.39 -20.46
N SER A 266 7.14 9.03 -19.28
CA SER A 266 8.38 8.25 -19.14
C SER A 266 8.19 6.75 -19.36
N ALA A 267 6.94 6.27 -19.45
CA ALA A 267 6.61 4.87 -19.71
C ALA A 267 6.09 4.67 -21.14
N THR A 268 6.80 3.87 -21.93
CA THR A 268 6.33 3.40 -23.24
C THR A 268 5.38 2.23 -23.03
N LEU A 269 4.07 2.49 -23.04
CA LEU A 269 3.04 1.45 -23.07
C LEU A 269 2.80 1.00 -24.50
N VAL A 270 3.10 -0.26 -24.81
CA VAL A 270 2.90 -0.87 -26.11
C VAL A 270 1.89 -1.99 -25.94
N TRP A 271 0.70 -1.78 -26.50
CA TRP A 271 -0.38 -2.75 -26.41
C TRP A 271 -0.08 -3.97 -27.29
N GLN A 272 0.06 -5.13 -26.68
CA GLN A 272 0.35 -6.38 -27.37
C GLN A 272 -0.89 -7.28 -27.45
N ARG A 273 -0.85 -8.29 -28.33
CA ARG A 273 -1.94 -9.28 -28.47
C ARG A 273 -2.16 -10.09 -27.19
N HIS A 274 -1.10 -10.33 -26.41
CA HIS A 274 -1.21 -11.00 -25.11
C HIS A 274 -2.04 -10.20 -24.12
N ASP A 275 -2.01 -8.86 -24.17
CA ASP A 275 -2.81 -8.00 -23.30
C ASP A 275 -4.30 -8.09 -23.64
N THR A 276 -4.66 -8.12 -24.93
CA THR A 276 -6.05 -8.36 -25.34
C THR A 276 -6.54 -9.74 -24.89
N LEU A 277 -5.71 -10.77 -25.02
CA LEU A 277 -6.08 -12.13 -24.61
C LEU A 277 -6.31 -12.21 -23.10
N LEU A 278 -5.43 -11.59 -22.30
CA LEU A 278 -5.59 -11.52 -20.85
C LEU A 278 -6.90 -10.84 -20.47
N VAL A 279 -7.19 -9.67 -21.05
CA VAL A 279 -8.44 -8.94 -20.77
C VAL A 279 -9.65 -9.79 -21.12
N LEU A 280 -9.65 -10.40 -22.30
CA LEU A 280 -10.79 -11.18 -22.79
C LEU A 280 -11.01 -12.45 -21.97
N ILE A 281 -9.94 -13.17 -21.62
CA ILE A 281 -10.00 -14.36 -20.75
C ILE A 281 -10.50 -13.99 -19.35
N CYS A 282 -10.00 -12.91 -18.75
CA CYS A 282 -10.46 -12.48 -17.43
C CYS A 282 -11.92 -12.03 -17.45
N LEU A 283 -12.34 -11.25 -18.46
CA LEU A 283 -13.74 -10.83 -18.61
C LEU A 283 -14.67 -12.03 -18.84
N LEU A 284 -14.27 -12.99 -19.66
CA LEU A 284 -15.01 -14.26 -19.83
C LEU A 284 -15.07 -15.04 -18.52
N GLY A 285 -13.95 -15.16 -17.80
CA GLY A 285 -13.89 -15.84 -16.51
C GLY A 285 -14.81 -15.19 -15.46
N PHE A 286 -14.83 -13.86 -15.39
CA PHE A 286 -15.73 -13.11 -14.49
C PHE A 286 -17.19 -13.21 -14.92
N GLY A 287 -17.46 -13.17 -16.23
CA GLY A 287 -18.78 -13.39 -16.80
C GLY A 287 -19.30 -14.79 -16.48
N LEU A 288 -18.50 -15.83 -16.73
CA LEU A 288 -18.83 -17.22 -16.40
C LEU A 288 -19.02 -17.41 -14.89
N ALA A 289 -18.15 -16.85 -14.05
CA ALA A 289 -18.31 -16.91 -12.60
C ALA A 289 -19.61 -16.24 -12.12
N ARG A 290 -20.13 -15.25 -12.87
CA ARG A 290 -21.42 -14.61 -12.60
C ARG A 290 -22.61 -15.38 -13.18
N TRP A 291 -22.47 -15.97 -14.36
CA TRP A 291 -23.54 -16.71 -15.04
C TRP A 291 -23.74 -18.13 -14.50
N VAL A 292 -22.66 -18.74 -14.01
CA VAL A 292 -22.75 -19.98 -13.25
C VAL A 292 -23.24 -19.59 -11.86
N ASP A 293 -24.56 -19.49 -11.72
CA ASP A 293 -25.26 -19.39 -10.45
C ASP A 293 -25.07 -20.69 -9.64
N ILE A 294 -23.84 -20.87 -9.14
CA ILE A 294 -23.51 -21.83 -8.08
C ILE A 294 -24.53 -21.78 -6.92
N PRO A 295 -25.13 -20.63 -6.50
CA PRO A 295 -26.17 -20.63 -5.48
C PRO A 295 -27.36 -21.57 -5.75
N HIS A 296 -27.80 -21.76 -7.00
CA HIS A 296 -28.91 -22.67 -7.29
C HIS A 296 -28.48 -24.15 -7.27
N GLY A 297 -27.30 -24.47 -7.81
CA GLY A 297 -26.78 -25.84 -7.81
C GLY A 297 -26.46 -26.39 -6.42
N LEU A 298 -25.86 -25.56 -5.55
CA LEU A 298 -25.58 -25.91 -4.15
C LEU A 298 -26.85 -25.95 -3.31
N GLY A 299 -27.83 -25.06 -3.58
CA GLY A 299 -29.15 -25.14 -2.97
C GLY A 299 -29.83 -26.48 -3.26
N THR A 300 -29.79 -26.97 -4.50
CA THR A 300 -30.38 -28.26 -4.88
C THR A 300 -29.62 -29.48 -4.36
N LEU A 301 -28.28 -29.41 -4.22
CA LEU A 301 -27.47 -30.50 -3.66
C LEU A 301 -27.61 -30.59 -2.13
N VAL A 302 -27.64 -29.45 -1.44
CA VAL A 302 -27.80 -29.42 0.02
C VAL A 302 -29.24 -29.79 0.41
N LEU A 303 -30.26 -29.29 -0.31
CA LEU A 303 -31.66 -29.70 -0.10
C LEU A 303 -31.95 -31.13 -0.60
N GLY A 304 -31.18 -31.64 -1.57
CA GLY A 304 -31.28 -33.00 -2.08
C GLY A 304 -30.64 -34.06 -1.18
N VAL A 305 -29.64 -33.69 -0.38
CA VAL A 305 -28.99 -34.58 0.62
C VAL A 305 -29.73 -34.59 1.96
N LEU A 306 -30.65 -33.64 2.18
CA LEU A 306 -31.47 -33.51 3.40
C LEU A 306 -32.90 -34.11 3.26
N ARG A 307 -33.18 -34.83 2.17
CA ARG A 307 -34.37 -35.69 2.00
C ARG A 307 -33.97 -37.15 2.06
#